data_AF-A0A3M1RWW7-F1
#
_entry.id   AF-A0A3M1RWW7-F1
#
_cell.length_a   1.000
_cell.length_b   1.000
_cell.length_c   1.000
_cell.angle_alpha   90.00
_cell.angle_beta   90.00
_cell.angle_gamma   90.00
#
_symmetry.space_group_name_H-M   'P 1'
#
loop_
_entity.id
_entity.type
_entity.pdbx_description
1 polymer ?
#
loop_
_entity_poly.entity_id
_entity_poly.type
_entity_poly.pdbx_seq_one_letter_code
_entity_poly.pdbx_strand_id
1 'polypeptide(L)'
;MSFTLPAFLITLFLAIGYVRYGSLPSIAPWLAGIKPAVLAVILVAVVRLGRKAFDTRRKQILAVCVVAVSLAGLNEFYTVVAGTLLGLLIVKPSRKANATDSEGSKTPPDAPPREAPEVDSDGRALAWIPPLAVGTLGSTAIGLWSMFLFFMQVGCLMYGSGYVLLAYFDRGLVVPGIVAREQLLDAVAAGQMTPGPLLTTATFLGYLLHGAPGAALATLGLLLPGVALVAIINPWVSRLRRSPWAGRFLDTITVASIALMATVGIRLSAATLTSVPAVVLTAAAIAVHVRWKVSPLWIVLGGAVCGYLPSTLGWWG
;
A
#
# COMPACT_ATOMS: atom_id res chain seq x y z
N MET A 1 -8.89 7.45 4.74
CA MET A 1 -9.11 6.28 5.60
C MET A 1 -10.16 5.30 5.04
N SER A 2 -11.14 5.74 4.23
CA SER A 2 -12.22 4.87 3.72
C SER A 2 -11.80 3.74 2.75
N PHE A 3 -10.56 3.71 2.26
CA PHE A 3 -10.09 2.65 1.35
C PHE A 3 -9.54 1.41 2.07
N THR A 4 -9.02 1.56 3.30
CA THR A 4 -8.36 0.45 4.04
C THR A 4 -9.36 -0.41 4.80
N LEU A 5 -10.47 0.17 5.23
CA LEU A 5 -11.44 -0.49 6.10
C LEU A 5 -12.08 -1.76 5.47
N PRO A 6 -12.47 -1.77 4.18
CA PRO A 6 -12.95 -3.00 3.55
C PRO A 6 -11.91 -4.12 3.51
N ALA A 7 -10.64 -3.79 3.21
CA ALA A 7 -9.55 -4.76 3.17
C ALA A 7 -9.23 -5.30 4.58
N PHE A 8 -9.25 -4.43 5.59
CA PHE A 8 -9.13 -4.82 6.99
C PHE A 8 -10.22 -5.82 7.40
N LEU A 9 -11.48 -5.53 7.09
CA LEU A 9 -12.61 -6.41 7.46
C LEU A 9 -12.51 -7.79 6.77
N ILE A 10 -12.16 -7.83 5.49
CA ILE A 10 -11.99 -9.11 4.78
C ILE A 10 -10.85 -9.92 5.40
N THR A 11 -9.72 -9.28 5.67
CA THR A 11 -8.56 -9.97 6.26
C THR A 11 -8.85 -10.43 7.69
N LEU A 12 -9.58 -9.62 8.47
CA LEU A 12 -10.01 -9.99 9.81
C LEU A 12 -10.95 -11.21 9.77
N PHE A 13 -11.89 -11.26 8.82
CA PHE A 13 -12.76 -12.41 8.63
C PHE A 13 -11.97 -13.68 8.28
N LEU A 14 -10.99 -13.58 7.37
CA LEU A 14 -10.07 -14.67 7.03
C LEU A 14 -9.27 -15.15 8.25
N ALA A 15 -8.77 -14.22 9.08
CA ALA A 15 -8.02 -14.55 10.27
C ALA A 15 -8.88 -15.24 11.35
N ILE A 16 -10.13 -14.78 11.55
CA ILE A 16 -11.11 -15.46 12.41
C ILE A 16 -11.37 -16.88 11.94
N GLY A 17 -11.56 -17.08 10.63
CA GLY A 17 -11.74 -18.40 10.04
C GLY A 17 -10.53 -19.30 10.29
N TYR A 18 -9.32 -18.80 10.07
CA TYR A 18 -8.09 -19.56 10.30
C TYR A 18 -7.94 -20.05 11.75
N VAL A 19 -8.13 -19.18 12.75
CA VAL A 19 -8.02 -19.56 14.16
C VAL A 19 -9.09 -20.58 14.57
N ARG A 20 -10.27 -20.55 13.94
CA ARG A 20 -11.36 -21.50 14.22
C ARG A 20 -11.15 -22.87 13.57
N TYR A 21 -10.60 -22.93 12.36
CA TYR A 21 -10.49 -24.15 11.57
C TYR A 21 -9.06 -24.74 11.52
N GLY A 22 -8.07 -24.04 12.08
CA GLY A 22 -6.67 -24.50 12.20
C GLY A 22 -5.86 -24.52 10.90
N SER A 23 -6.51 -24.32 9.75
CA SER A 23 -5.90 -24.19 8.43
C SER A 23 -6.73 -23.25 7.57
N LEU A 24 -6.08 -22.59 6.60
CA LEU A 24 -6.83 -21.95 5.52
C LEU A 24 -7.43 -23.08 4.66
N PRO A 25 -8.77 -23.11 4.42
CA PRO A 25 -9.35 -24.05 3.45
C PRO A 25 -8.62 -23.90 2.11
N SER A 26 -8.52 -24.93 1.27
CA SER A 26 -7.76 -24.87 -0.01
C SER A 26 -8.14 -23.65 -0.85
N ILE A 27 -7.40 -22.55 -0.65
CA ILE A 27 -7.60 -21.25 -1.29
C ILE A 27 -6.87 -21.18 -2.63
N ALA A 28 -6.07 -22.20 -2.98
CA ALA A 28 -5.34 -22.25 -4.24
C ALA A 28 -6.24 -21.94 -5.47
N PRO A 29 -7.46 -22.49 -5.60
CA PRO A 29 -8.38 -22.14 -6.70
C PRO A 29 -8.84 -20.68 -6.69
N TRP A 30 -9.09 -20.14 -5.50
CA TRP A 30 -9.53 -18.76 -5.32
C TRP A 30 -8.38 -17.79 -5.64
N LEU A 31 -7.17 -18.11 -5.19
CA LEU A 31 -5.92 -17.38 -5.50
C LEU A 31 -5.62 -17.38 -6.99
N ALA A 32 -5.93 -18.47 -7.71
CA ALA A 32 -5.75 -18.55 -9.17
C ALA A 32 -6.59 -17.50 -9.91
N GLY A 33 -7.79 -17.19 -9.43
CA GLY A 33 -8.64 -16.12 -9.97
C GLY A 33 -8.32 -14.72 -9.42
N ILE A 34 -7.84 -14.62 -8.17
CA ILE A 34 -7.52 -13.34 -7.55
C ILE A 34 -6.26 -12.71 -8.15
N LYS A 35 -5.20 -13.49 -8.41
CA LYS A 35 -3.96 -12.98 -9.02
C LYS A 35 -4.21 -12.18 -10.32
N PRO A 36 -4.91 -12.72 -11.34
CA PRO A 36 -5.23 -11.98 -12.57
C PRO A 36 -6.18 -10.78 -12.33
N ALA A 37 -7.11 -10.87 -11.37
CA ALA A 37 -7.99 -9.75 -11.03
C ALA A 37 -7.23 -8.59 -10.36
N VAL A 38 -6.31 -8.89 -9.43
CA VAL A 38 -5.43 -7.90 -8.79
C VAL A 38 -4.49 -7.28 -9.83
N LEU A 39 -3.92 -8.09 -10.73
CA LEU A 39 -3.13 -7.60 -11.85
C LEU A 39 -3.92 -6.59 -12.71
N ALA A 40 -5.17 -6.90 -13.07
CA ALA A 40 -6.04 -6.00 -13.82
C ALA A 40 -6.23 -4.64 -13.11
N VAL A 41 -6.51 -4.66 -11.80
CA VAL A 41 -6.65 -3.43 -10.99
C VAL A 41 -5.35 -2.62 -11.00
N ILE A 42 -4.20 -3.27 -10.80
CA ILE A 42 -2.89 -2.60 -10.81
C ILE A 42 -2.62 -1.96 -12.18
N LEU A 43 -2.84 -2.69 -13.27
CA LEU A 43 -2.60 -2.18 -14.63
C LEU A 43 -3.48 -0.97 -14.94
N VAL A 44 -4.78 -1.01 -14.60
CA VAL A 44 -5.67 0.15 -14.80
C VAL A 44 -5.26 1.33 -13.92
N ALA A 45 -4.83 1.09 -12.68
CA ALA A 45 -4.33 2.14 -11.80
C ALA A 45 -3.07 2.80 -12.39
N VAL A 46 -2.11 2.02 -12.88
CA VAL A 46 -0.89 2.52 -13.55
C VAL A 46 -1.25 3.39 -14.76
N VAL A 47 -2.15 2.92 -15.64
CA VAL A 47 -2.56 3.69 -16.82
C VAL A 47 -3.28 4.99 -16.42
N ARG A 48 -4.19 4.92 -15.45
CA ARG A 48 -4.96 6.08 -14.98
C ARG A 48 -4.07 7.14 -14.33
N LEU A 49 -3.13 6.73 -13.47
CA LEU A 49 -2.19 7.61 -12.81
C LEU A 49 -1.13 8.14 -13.79
N GLY A 50 -0.62 7.28 -14.66
CA GLY A 50 0.37 7.59 -15.68
C GLY A 50 -0.11 8.63 -16.67
N ARG A 51 -1.37 8.56 -17.15
CA ARG A 51 -1.95 9.59 -18.03
C ARG A 51 -1.95 10.99 -17.40
N LYS A 52 -2.07 11.09 -16.08
CA LYS A 52 -2.05 12.37 -15.35
C LYS A 52 -0.62 12.82 -15.03
N ALA A 53 0.27 11.89 -14.72
CA ALA A 53 1.64 12.19 -14.29
C ALA A 53 2.64 12.38 -15.45
N PHE A 54 2.45 11.67 -16.56
CA PHE A 54 3.36 11.66 -17.72
C PHE A 54 2.95 12.70 -18.77
N ASP A 55 2.74 13.94 -18.31
CA ASP A 55 2.25 15.08 -19.11
C ASP A 55 3.27 15.60 -20.14
N THR A 56 4.56 15.37 -19.90
CA THR A 56 5.66 15.96 -20.64
C THR A 56 6.59 14.86 -21.15
N ARG A 57 7.15 15.03 -22.36
CA ARG A 57 8.14 14.11 -22.95
C ARG A 57 9.30 13.79 -22.01
N ARG A 58 9.74 14.77 -21.20
CA ARG A 58 10.80 14.60 -20.19
C ARG A 58 10.39 13.66 -19.05
N LYS A 59 9.14 13.75 -18.57
CA LYS A 59 8.61 12.84 -17.53
C LYS A 59 8.41 11.43 -18.09
N GLN A 60 8.01 11.30 -19.36
CA GLN A 60 7.92 10.01 -20.04
C GLN A 60 9.28 9.33 -20.18
N ILE A 61 10.31 10.06 -20.64
CA ILE A 61 11.69 9.53 -20.71
C ILE A 61 12.16 9.07 -19.33
N LEU A 62 11.95 9.90 -18.30
CA LEU A 62 12.30 9.54 -16.93
C LEU A 62 11.60 8.24 -16.48
N ALA A 63 10.30 8.10 -16.75
CA ALA A 63 9.54 6.90 -16.41
C ALA A 63 10.10 5.66 -17.11
N VAL A 64 10.41 5.74 -18.40
CA VAL A 64 11.01 4.63 -19.16
C VAL A 64 12.38 4.26 -18.60
N CYS A 65 13.23 5.23 -18.26
CA CYS A 65 14.52 4.96 -17.64
C CYS A 65 14.36 4.25 -16.28
N VAL A 66 13.45 4.71 -15.43
CA VAL A 66 13.16 4.07 -14.12
C VAL A 66 12.69 2.64 -14.30
N VAL A 67 11.79 2.38 -15.26
CA VAL A 67 11.33 1.02 -15.57
C VAL A 67 12.48 0.15 -16.06
N ALA A 68 13.28 0.63 -17.02
CA ALA A 68 14.39 -0.13 -17.58
C ALA A 68 15.45 -0.51 -16.52
N VAL A 69 15.83 0.47 -15.69
CA VAL A 69 16.79 0.27 -14.59
C VAL A 69 16.25 -0.70 -13.53
N SER A 70 14.97 -0.57 -13.17
CA SER A 70 14.34 -1.49 -12.21
C SER A 70 14.16 -2.90 -12.77
N LEU A 71 13.95 -3.05 -14.09
CA LEU A 71 13.92 -4.36 -14.74
C LEU A 71 15.29 -5.03 -14.79
N ALA A 72 16.38 -4.24 -14.93
CA ALA A 72 17.76 -4.71 -14.88
C ALA A 72 18.20 -5.28 -13.52
N GLY A 73 17.34 -5.20 -12.49
CA GLY A 73 17.58 -5.84 -11.19
C GLY A 73 18.29 -4.96 -10.18
N LEU A 74 18.43 -3.66 -10.43
CA LEU A 74 18.89 -2.70 -9.43
C LEU A 74 17.82 -2.50 -8.35
N ASN A 75 18.25 -2.33 -7.10
CA ASN A 75 17.33 -2.15 -5.98
C ASN A 75 16.36 -1.01 -6.26
N GLU A 76 15.08 -1.25 -5.96
CA GLU A 76 13.99 -0.32 -6.23
C GLU A 76 14.19 1.01 -5.50
N PHE A 77 14.76 0.97 -4.30
CA PHE A 77 15.15 2.14 -3.52
C PHE A 77 16.11 3.05 -4.28
N TYR A 78 17.26 2.52 -4.71
CA TYR A 78 18.25 3.31 -5.42
C TYR A 78 17.70 3.82 -6.75
N THR A 79 16.88 3.02 -7.43
CA THR A 79 16.26 3.40 -8.69
C THR A 79 15.33 4.60 -8.54
N VAL A 80 14.48 4.61 -7.49
CA VAL A 80 13.56 5.74 -7.23
C VAL A 80 14.34 6.97 -6.80
N VAL A 81 15.32 6.84 -5.90
CA VAL A 81 16.12 7.97 -5.42
C VAL A 81 16.92 8.59 -6.57
N ALA A 82 17.66 7.77 -7.33
CA ALA A 82 18.45 8.22 -8.48
C ALA A 82 17.55 8.80 -9.58
N GLY A 83 16.41 8.17 -9.88
CA GLY A 83 15.43 8.67 -10.84
C GLY A 83 14.85 10.02 -10.41
N THR A 84 14.56 10.21 -9.13
CA THR A 84 14.03 11.47 -8.59
C THR A 84 15.07 12.59 -8.69
N LEU A 85 16.33 12.31 -8.36
CA LEU A 85 17.46 13.24 -8.47
C LEU A 85 17.77 13.59 -9.93
N LEU A 86 17.78 12.62 -10.84
CA LEU A 86 17.95 12.86 -12.28
C LEU A 86 16.78 13.67 -12.84
N GLY A 87 15.57 13.36 -12.39
CA GLY A 87 14.35 14.08 -12.72
C GLY A 87 14.40 15.55 -12.33
N LEU A 88 15.00 15.88 -11.18
CA LEU A 88 15.18 17.27 -10.73
C LEU A 88 16.00 18.11 -11.72
N LEU A 89 16.97 17.49 -12.40
CA LEU A 89 17.84 18.13 -13.40
C LEU A 89 17.14 18.24 -14.76
N ILE A 90 16.37 17.23 -15.15
CA ILE A 90 15.80 17.13 -16.50
C ILE A 90 14.41 17.79 -16.58
N VAL A 91 13.55 17.63 -15.58
CA VAL A 91 12.16 18.11 -15.62
C VAL A 91 12.10 19.61 -15.31
N LYS A 92 11.48 20.39 -16.20
CA LYS A 92 11.25 21.83 -15.99
C LYS A 92 10.11 22.05 -15.01
N PRO A 93 10.10 23.17 -14.25
CA PRO A 93 8.98 23.52 -13.38
C PRO A 93 7.68 23.56 -14.20
N SER A 94 6.71 22.71 -13.83
CA SER A 94 5.42 22.70 -14.53
C SER A 94 4.60 23.90 -14.08
N ARG A 95 4.46 24.90 -14.96
CA ARG A 95 3.70 26.14 -14.75
C ARG A 95 2.21 25.89 -14.45
N LYS A 96 1.70 24.68 -14.73
CA LYS A 96 0.30 24.28 -14.52
C LYS A 96 -0.10 24.10 -13.06
N ALA A 97 0.85 23.89 -12.13
CA ALA A 97 0.53 23.71 -10.71
C ALA A 97 0.03 25.01 -10.01
N ASN A 98 0.18 26.17 -10.66
CA ASN A 98 -0.31 27.46 -10.15
C ASN A 98 -1.67 27.89 -10.75
N ALA A 99 -2.20 27.20 -11.77
CA ALA A 99 -3.39 27.65 -12.48
C ALA A 99 -4.68 26.93 -12.04
N THR A 100 -4.60 25.74 -11.47
CA THR A 100 -5.78 24.96 -11.06
C THR A 100 -6.36 25.32 -9.68
N ASP A 101 -5.75 26.26 -8.97
CA ASP A 101 -6.29 26.80 -7.71
C ASP A 101 -7.05 28.13 -7.91
N SER A 102 -7.19 28.64 -9.15
CA SER A 102 -7.80 29.96 -9.44
C SER A 102 -9.13 29.95 -10.21
N GLU A 103 -9.73 28.80 -10.52
CA GLU A 103 -10.99 28.77 -11.31
C GLU A 103 -12.19 28.08 -10.61
N GLY A 104 -12.15 27.88 -9.29
CA GLY A 104 -13.18 27.10 -8.59
C GLY A 104 -13.68 27.59 -7.23
N SER A 105 -13.41 28.84 -6.82
CA SER A 105 -14.01 29.41 -5.60
C SER A 105 -14.30 30.90 -5.77
N LYS A 106 -15.32 31.22 -6.55
CA LYS A 106 -16.07 32.47 -6.35
C LYS A 106 -16.91 32.29 -5.08
N THR A 107 -16.33 32.55 -3.92
CA THR A 107 -17.11 32.83 -2.70
C THR A 107 -17.52 34.31 -2.74
N PRO A 108 -18.79 34.66 -2.51
CA PRO A 108 -19.24 36.05 -2.42
C PRO A 108 -18.46 36.80 -1.33
N PRO A 109 -18.19 38.11 -1.50
CA PRO A 109 -17.76 38.95 -0.38
C PRO A 109 -18.93 39.06 0.62
N ASP A 110 -18.62 39.20 1.90
CA ASP A 110 -19.55 39.41 3.03
C ASP A 110 -20.00 38.15 3.81
N ALA A 111 -19.01 37.41 4.35
CA ALA A 111 -19.22 36.61 5.56
C ALA A 111 -18.29 37.12 6.67
N PRO A 112 -18.81 37.39 7.89
CA PRO A 112 -18.01 37.94 8.99
C PRO A 112 -16.90 36.98 9.44
N PRO A 113 -15.85 37.48 10.12
CA PRO A 113 -14.71 36.66 10.51
C PRO A 113 -15.17 35.54 11.46
N ARG A 114 -14.98 34.28 11.04
CA ARG A 114 -15.09 33.16 11.98
C ARG A 114 -13.84 33.16 12.84
N GLU A 115 -14.02 33.57 14.08
CA GLU A 115 -13.04 33.45 15.16
C GLU A 115 -12.52 32.00 15.23
N ALA A 116 -11.20 31.86 15.20
CA ALA A 116 -10.52 30.60 15.43
C ALA A 116 -10.71 30.21 16.91
N PRO A 117 -10.83 28.91 17.25
CA PRO A 117 -10.80 28.51 18.64
C PRO A 117 -9.43 28.85 19.23
N GLU A 118 -9.45 29.72 20.23
CA GLU A 118 -8.35 30.11 21.08
C GLU A 118 -7.82 28.85 21.78
N VAL A 119 -6.57 28.48 21.47
CA VAL A 119 -5.86 27.39 22.15
C VAL A 119 -5.33 27.98 23.44
N ASP A 120 -5.98 27.61 24.53
CA ASP A 120 -5.68 28.09 25.87
C ASP A 120 -4.21 27.80 26.24
N SER A 121 -3.57 28.85 26.71
CA SER A 121 -2.14 28.97 26.96
C SER A 121 -1.75 28.47 28.34
N ASP A 122 -2.15 27.25 28.68
CA ASP A 122 -1.68 26.58 29.90
C ASP A 122 -0.55 25.61 29.56
N GLY A 123 0.65 26.18 29.51
CA GLY A 123 1.90 25.44 29.49
C GLY A 123 2.07 24.64 30.77
N ARG A 124 1.68 23.35 30.75
CA ARG A 124 2.13 22.30 31.68
C ARG A 124 1.69 20.91 31.20
N ALA A 125 2.54 20.28 30.38
CA ALA A 125 2.88 18.85 30.42
C ALA A 125 3.74 18.51 29.18
N LEU A 126 4.95 19.08 29.12
CA LEU A 126 6.03 18.48 28.34
C LEU A 126 6.27 17.09 28.93
N ALA A 127 5.83 16.09 28.18
CA ALA A 127 5.92 14.68 28.51
C ALA A 127 7.38 14.32 28.87
N TRP A 128 7.62 14.10 30.16
CA TRP A 128 8.75 13.32 30.62
C TRP A 128 8.61 11.92 30.02
N ILE A 129 9.48 11.57 29.07
CA ILE A 129 9.63 10.18 28.62
C ILE A 129 10.54 9.51 29.65
N PRO A 130 10.06 8.62 30.52
CA PRO A 130 10.96 7.83 31.34
C PRO A 130 11.65 6.79 30.44
N PRO A 131 12.89 6.39 30.75
CA PRO A 131 13.49 5.21 30.14
C PRO A 131 12.64 4.01 30.59
N LEU A 132 11.85 3.46 29.66
CA LEU A 132 11.05 2.26 29.94
C LEU A 132 12.01 1.09 30.18
N ALA A 133 12.17 0.78 31.47
CA ALA A 133 12.77 -0.44 31.95
C ALA A 133 12.09 -1.64 31.27
N VAL A 134 12.93 -2.52 30.71
CA VAL A 134 12.53 -3.85 30.22
C VAL A 134 12.05 -4.64 31.43
N GLY A 135 10.73 -4.67 31.63
CA GLY A 135 10.09 -5.52 32.62
C GLY A 135 10.06 -6.97 32.13
N THR A 136 10.85 -7.82 32.77
CA THR A 136 10.77 -9.27 32.68
C THR A 136 9.55 -9.78 33.44
N LEU A 137 8.51 -10.22 32.73
CA LEU A 137 7.51 -11.15 33.27
C LEU A 137 7.20 -12.20 32.21
N GLY A 138 7.43 -13.45 32.58
CA GLY A 138 7.35 -14.61 31.71
C GLY A 138 5.94 -14.89 31.20
N SER A 139 5.80 -14.84 29.90
CA SER A 139 4.98 -15.68 29.03
C SER A 139 5.54 -15.48 27.63
N THR A 140 5.65 -16.54 26.84
CA THR A 140 6.27 -16.59 25.50
C THR A 140 5.50 -15.83 24.41
N ALA A 141 4.76 -14.78 24.77
CA ALA A 141 3.98 -13.94 23.87
C ALA A 141 4.43 -12.48 23.99
N ILE A 142 4.72 -11.85 22.85
CA ILE A 142 4.95 -10.40 22.75
C ILE A 142 3.74 -9.69 23.38
N GLY A 143 3.92 -8.68 24.24
CA GLY A 143 2.80 -7.86 24.73
C GLY A 143 2.17 -6.98 23.65
N LEU A 144 0.90 -6.54 23.82
CA LEU A 144 0.20 -5.71 22.81
C LEU A 144 0.98 -4.44 22.44
N TRP A 145 1.60 -3.79 23.42
CA TRP A 145 2.37 -2.56 23.20
C TRP A 145 3.67 -2.81 22.42
N SER A 146 4.44 -3.85 22.77
CA SER A 146 5.65 -4.19 22.03
C SER A 146 5.35 -4.69 20.62
N MET A 147 4.23 -5.41 20.43
CA MET A 147 3.73 -5.76 19.10
C MET A 147 3.36 -4.50 18.30
N PHE A 148 2.62 -3.56 18.90
CA PHE A 148 2.29 -2.29 18.26
C PHE A 148 3.56 -1.53 17.84
N LEU A 149 4.54 -1.40 18.74
CA LEU A 149 5.82 -0.76 18.44
C LEU A 149 6.61 -1.50 17.35
N PHE A 150 6.58 -2.83 17.32
CA PHE A 150 7.19 -3.63 16.26
C PHE A 150 6.55 -3.30 14.90
N PHE A 151 5.22 -3.38 14.79
CA PHE A 151 4.54 -3.05 13.53
C PHE A 151 4.69 -1.57 13.16
N MET A 152 4.80 -0.66 14.13
CA MET A 152 5.12 0.75 13.91
C MET A 152 6.53 0.95 13.39
N GLN A 153 7.52 0.26 13.96
CA GLN A 153 8.89 0.26 13.45
C GLN A 153 8.95 -0.30 12.04
N VAL A 154 8.25 -1.41 11.77
CA VAL A 154 8.12 -1.95 10.42
C VAL A 154 7.48 -0.89 9.51
N GLY A 155 6.43 -0.19 9.94
CA GLY A 155 5.80 0.89 9.18
C GLY A 155 6.74 2.06 8.87
N CYS A 156 7.63 2.42 9.80
CA CYS A 156 8.67 3.44 9.60
C CYS A 156 9.78 2.98 8.64
N LEU A 157 10.15 1.71 8.69
CA LEU A 157 11.24 1.12 7.91
C LEU A 157 10.78 0.53 6.58
N MET A 158 9.46 0.41 6.37
CA MET A 158 8.90 -0.20 5.18
C MET A 158 9.08 0.73 3.98
N TYR A 159 10.24 0.59 3.34
CA TYR A 159 10.50 1.12 2.02
C TYR A 159 10.73 -0.06 1.08
N GLY A 160 9.84 -0.25 0.10
CA GLY A 160 10.08 -1.17 -1.00
C GLY A 160 9.07 -2.32 -1.13
N SER A 161 9.50 -3.34 -1.86
CA SER A 161 8.68 -4.48 -2.30
C SER A 161 8.19 -5.33 -1.13
N GLY A 162 7.11 -6.09 -1.35
CA GLY A 162 6.53 -7.01 -0.35
C GLY A 162 7.54 -7.97 0.28
N TYR A 163 8.63 -8.29 -0.41
CA TYR A 163 9.70 -9.17 0.09
C TYR A 163 10.47 -8.57 1.27
N VAL A 164 10.68 -7.26 1.30
CA VAL A 164 11.31 -6.59 2.45
C VAL A 164 10.42 -6.75 3.68
N LEU A 165 9.10 -6.55 3.50
CA LEU A 165 8.12 -6.74 4.58
C LEU A 165 8.13 -8.18 5.10
N LEU A 166 8.18 -9.17 4.21
CA LEU A 166 8.32 -10.58 4.58
C LEU A 166 9.58 -10.85 5.40
N ALA A 167 10.72 -10.30 4.99
CA ALA A 167 11.97 -10.46 5.72
C ALA A 167 11.93 -9.84 7.13
N TYR A 168 11.24 -8.70 7.30
CA TYR A 168 11.02 -8.09 8.61
C TYR A 168 10.13 -8.95 9.50
N PHE A 169 9.03 -9.48 8.98
CA PHE A 169 8.15 -10.37 9.76
C PHE A 169 8.83 -11.69 10.07
N ASP A 170 9.60 -12.24 9.13
CA ASP A 170 10.37 -13.43 9.35
C ASP A 170 11.38 -13.25 10.51
N ARG A 171 12.25 -12.24 10.41
CA ARG A 171 13.24 -11.97 11.45
C ARG A 171 12.62 -11.56 12.79
N GLY A 172 11.49 -10.87 12.78
CA GLY A 172 10.86 -10.32 13.98
C GLY A 172 9.87 -11.26 14.67
N LEU A 173 9.25 -12.19 13.95
CA LEU A 173 8.19 -13.05 14.47
C LEU A 173 8.47 -14.54 14.30
N VAL A 174 9.11 -14.97 13.20
CA VAL A 174 9.33 -16.40 12.92
C VAL A 174 10.64 -16.91 13.51
N VAL A 175 11.75 -16.20 13.27
CA VAL A 175 13.07 -16.56 13.85
C VAL A 175 13.02 -16.66 15.38
N PRO A 176 12.34 -15.75 16.11
CA PRO A 176 12.18 -15.86 17.56
C PRO A 176 11.16 -16.92 18.01
N GLY A 177 10.47 -17.60 17.09
CA GLY A 177 9.49 -18.66 17.39
C GLY A 177 8.11 -18.17 17.84
N ILE A 178 7.77 -16.90 17.60
CA ILE A 178 6.53 -16.27 18.05
C ILE A 178 5.37 -16.64 17.11
N VAL A 179 5.66 -16.77 15.81
CA VAL A 179 4.74 -17.19 14.76
C VAL A 179 5.40 -18.29 13.93
N ALA A 180 4.66 -19.33 13.58
CA ALA A 180 5.19 -20.39 12.72
C ALA A 180 5.45 -19.88 11.29
N ARG A 181 6.39 -20.49 10.56
CA ARG A 181 6.68 -20.10 9.16
C ARG A 181 5.44 -20.22 8.29
N GLU A 182 4.67 -21.27 8.53
CA GLU A 182 3.43 -21.61 7.83
C GLU A 182 2.37 -20.54 8.07
N GLN A 183 2.21 -20.09 9.32
CA GLN A 183 1.31 -19.00 9.69
C GLN A 183 1.68 -17.67 9.02
N LEU A 184 2.98 -17.39 8.82
CA LEU A 184 3.42 -16.23 8.06
C LEU A 184 3.05 -16.39 6.57
N LEU A 185 3.25 -17.56 5.97
CA LEU A 185 2.88 -17.80 4.57
C LEU A 185 1.36 -17.72 4.36
N ASP A 186 0.59 -18.21 5.33
CA ASP A 186 -0.88 -18.15 5.34
C ASP A 186 -1.38 -16.71 5.48
N ALA A 187 -0.77 -15.91 6.36
CA ALA A 187 -1.06 -14.49 6.49
C ALA A 187 -0.79 -13.73 5.18
N VAL A 188 0.26 -14.12 4.45
CA VAL A 188 0.65 -13.51 3.17
C VAL A 188 -0.26 -13.94 2.04
N ALA A 189 -0.70 -15.19 2.04
CA ALA A 189 -1.72 -15.68 1.14
C ALA A 189 -3.04 -14.91 1.37
N ALA A 190 -3.48 -14.81 2.62
CA ALA A 190 -4.68 -14.05 2.99
C ALA A 190 -4.56 -12.56 2.63
N GLY A 191 -3.40 -11.93 2.84
CA GLY A 191 -3.16 -10.54 2.47
C GLY A 191 -3.28 -10.30 0.97
N GLN A 192 -2.83 -11.25 0.14
CA GLN A 192 -2.97 -11.18 -1.32
C GLN A 192 -4.40 -11.42 -1.82
N MET A 193 -5.28 -12.01 -0.99
CA MET A 193 -6.70 -12.16 -1.33
C MET A 193 -7.42 -10.81 -1.35
N THR A 194 -6.94 -9.85 -0.58
CA THR A 194 -7.48 -8.49 -0.56
C THR A 194 -6.79 -7.61 -1.61
N PRO A 195 -7.55 -6.83 -2.41
CA PRO A 195 -6.94 -5.82 -3.27
C PRO A 195 -6.27 -4.75 -2.39
N GLY A 196 -4.97 -4.88 -2.20
CA GLY A 196 -4.19 -3.97 -1.40
C GLY A 196 -2.69 -4.26 -1.45
N PRO A 197 -1.86 -3.33 -0.97
CA PRO A 197 -0.47 -3.62 -0.67
C PRO A 197 -0.39 -4.72 0.42
N LEU A 198 0.72 -5.46 0.53
CA LEU A 198 0.97 -6.52 1.54
C LEU A 198 0.77 -6.10 3.02
N LEU A 199 0.36 -4.86 3.28
CA LEU A 199 0.01 -4.31 4.58
C LEU A 199 -1.04 -5.14 5.33
N THR A 200 -1.99 -5.78 4.63
CA THR A 200 -3.04 -6.59 5.27
C THR A 200 -2.51 -7.86 5.93
N THR A 201 -1.33 -8.35 5.52
CA THR A 201 -0.62 -9.43 6.23
C THR A 201 -0.41 -9.09 7.71
N ALA A 202 -0.14 -7.82 8.04
CA ALA A 202 0.00 -7.39 9.44
C ALA A 202 -1.31 -7.46 10.23
N THR A 203 -2.46 -7.22 9.59
CA THR A 203 -3.77 -7.40 10.20
C THR A 203 -3.99 -8.85 10.61
N PHE A 204 -3.64 -9.80 9.72
CA PHE A 204 -3.75 -11.22 10.00
C PHE A 204 -2.78 -11.67 11.10
N LEU A 205 -1.52 -11.26 11.02
CA LEU A 205 -0.51 -11.56 12.05
C LEU A 205 -0.89 -10.97 13.40
N GLY A 206 -1.40 -9.73 13.44
CA GLY A 206 -1.91 -9.13 14.67
C GLY A 206 -3.08 -9.91 15.27
N TYR A 207 -3.96 -10.45 14.42
CA TYR A 207 -5.05 -11.32 14.88
C TYR A 207 -4.54 -12.64 15.47
N LEU A 208 -3.51 -13.25 14.86
CA LEU A 208 -2.90 -14.46 15.42
C LEU A 208 -2.28 -14.22 16.80
N LEU A 209 -1.68 -13.05 17.01
CA LEU A 209 -0.98 -12.73 18.25
C LEU A 209 -1.94 -12.37 19.40
N HIS A 210 -2.96 -11.54 19.14
CA HIS A 210 -3.85 -11.03 20.21
C HIS A 210 -5.33 -10.90 19.79
N GLY A 211 -5.78 -11.60 18.75
CA GLY A 211 -7.15 -11.53 18.26
C GLY A 211 -7.52 -10.14 17.72
N ALA A 212 -8.80 -9.75 17.86
CA ALA A 212 -9.31 -8.48 17.33
C ALA A 212 -8.51 -7.22 17.74
N PRO A 213 -8.12 -7.02 19.02
CA PRO A 213 -7.31 -5.85 19.38
C PRO A 213 -5.91 -5.91 18.77
N GLY A 214 -5.35 -7.11 18.61
CA GLY A 214 -4.07 -7.28 17.92
C GLY A 214 -4.13 -6.93 16.45
N ALA A 215 -5.19 -7.34 15.75
CA ALA A 215 -5.42 -6.99 14.35
C ALA A 215 -5.52 -5.48 14.15
N ALA A 216 -6.27 -4.80 15.02
CA ALA A 216 -6.43 -3.34 15.00
C ALA A 216 -5.11 -2.63 15.26
N LEU A 217 -4.39 -2.99 16.34
CA LEU A 217 -3.13 -2.36 16.70
C LEU A 217 -2.00 -2.65 15.71
N ALA A 218 -1.91 -3.86 15.15
CA ALA A 218 -0.92 -4.15 14.11
C ALA A 218 -1.15 -3.32 12.85
N THR A 219 -2.42 -3.19 12.44
CA THR A 219 -2.81 -2.35 11.30
C THR A 219 -2.55 -0.88 11.58
N LEU A 220 -2.90 -0.41 12.77
CA LEU A 220 -2.65 0.97 13.19
C LEU A 220 -1.16 1.23 13.27
N GLY A 221 -0.37 0.41 13.96
CA GLY A 221 1.07 0.56 14.07
C GLY A 221 1.72 0.68 12.70
N LEU A 222 1.38 -0.22 11.77
CA LEU A 222 1.94 -0.22 10.42
C LEU A 222 1.56 1.03 9.60
N LEU A 223 0.34 1.56 9.74
CA LEU A 223 -0.15 2.71 8.96
C LEU A 223 0.12 4.07 9.60
N LEU A 224 0.22 4.12 10.93
CA LEU A 224 0.40 5.33 11.72
C LEU A 224 1.56 6.20 11.21
N PRO A 225 2.78 5.69 10.95
CA PRO A 225 3.90 6.55 10.57
C PRO A 225 3.67 7.24 9.22
N GLY A 226 3.10 6.53 8.24
CA GLY A 226 2.78 7.13 6.94
C GLY A 226 1.67 8.18 7.05
N VAL A 227 0.62 7.89 7.82
CA VAL A 227 -0.49 8.82 8.06
C VAL A 227 -0.04 10.05 8.83
N ALA A 228 0.76 9.87 9.88
CA ALA A 228 1.35 10.94 10.67
C ALA A 228 2.25 11.82 9.82
N LEU A 229 3.12 11.23 8.98
CA LEU A 229 4.00 11.97 8.09
C LEU A 229 3.19 12.86 7.12
N VAL A 230 2.16 12.31 6.49
CA VAL A 230 1.28 13.08 5.58
C VAL A 230 0.55 14.17 6.34
N ALA A 231 0.00 13.89 7.52
CA ALA A 231 -0.71 14.87 8.34
C ALA A 231 0.20 16.03 8.77
N ILE A 232 1.45 15.73 9.14
CA ILE A 232 2.47 16.71 9.52
C ILE A 232 2.89 17.57 8.32
N ILE A 233 3.06 16.95 7.14
CA ILE A 233 3.53 17.67 5.94
C ILE A 233 2.41 18.48 5.27
N ASN A 234 1.15 18.03 5.37
CA ASN A 234 0.00 18.58 4.64
C ASN A 234 -0.13 20.12 4.72
N PRO A 235 -0.01 20.78 5.90
CA PRO A 235 -0.07 22.24 6.00
C PRO A 235 1.02 22.97 5.20
N TRP A 236 2.17 22.32 4.98
CA TRP A 236 3.31 22.89 4.27
C TRP A 236 3.38 22.50 2.79
N VAL A 237 2.53 21.58 2.32
CA VAL A 237 2.54 21.14 0.91
C VAL A 237 2.35 22.31 -0.05
N SER A 238 1.45 23.24 0.26
CA SER A 238 1.21 24.42 -0.57
C SER A 238 2.44 25.33 -0.65
N ARG A 239 3.17 25.50 0.46
CA ARG A 239 4.42 26.27 0.51
C ARG A 239 5.56 25.56 -0.23
N LEU A 240 5.70 24.24 -0.05
CA LEU A 240 6.67 23.42 -0.77
C LEU A 240 6.43 23.44 -2.28
N ARG A 241 5.17 23.34 -2.72
CA ARG A 241 4.81 23.36 -4.15
C ARG A 241 5.07 24.71 -4.82
N ARG A 242 5.08 25.81 -4.08
CA ARG A 242 5.46 27.14 -4.60
C ARG A 242 6.95 27.24 -4.95
N SER A 243 7.80 26.47 -4.29
CA SER A 243 9.22 26.43 -4.63
C SER A 243 9.44 25.65 -5.93
N PRO A 244 10.19 26.20 -6.90
CA PRO A 244 10.46 25.52 -8.17
C PRO A 244 11.29 24.24 -7.98
N TRP A 245 12.05 24.10 -6.90
CA TRP A 245 12.81 22.88 -6.62
C TRP A 245 11.96 21.80 -5.95
N ALA A 246 11.24 22.13 -4.88
CA ALA A 246 10.39 21.17 -4.18
C ALA A 246 9.17 20.74 -5.02
N GLY A 247 8.57 21.63 -5.82
CA GLY A 247 7.56 21.25 -6.81
C GLY A 247 8.08 20.25 -7.85
N ARG A 248 9.32 20.44 -8.36
CA ARG A 248 9.96 19.50 -9.29
C ARG A 248 10.23 18.14 -8.62
N PHE A 249 10.76 18.14 -7.40
CA PHE A 249 10.99 16.92 -6.62
C PHE A 249 9.70 16.11 -6.44
N LEU A 250 8.61 16.76 -6.06
CA LEU A 250 7.30 16.12 -5.86
C LEU A 250 6.72 15.56 -7.17
N ASP A 251 6.92 16.25 -8.29
CA ASP A 251 6.53 15.75 -9.60
C ASP A 251 7.38 14.53 -10.02
N THR A 252 8.70 14.59 -9.83
CA THR A 252 9.62 13.53 -10.28
C THR A 252 9.52 12.28 -9.42
N ILE A 253 9.34 12.43 -8.10
CA ILE A 253 9.09 11.28 -7.22
C ILE A 253 7.76 10.61 -7.57
N THR A 254 6.71 11.38 -7.89
CA THR A 254 5.42 10.83 -8.34
C THR A 254 5.58 10.02 -9.62
N VAL A 255 6.33 10.54 -10.60
CA VAL A 255 6.64 9.84 -11.85
C VAL A 255 7.43 8.57 -11.58
N ALA A 256 8.47 8.63 -10.73
CA ALA A 256 9.29 7.48 -10.38
C ALA A 256 8.47 6.39 -9.65
N SER A 257 7.57 6.77 -8.74
CA SER A 257 6.68 5.84 -8.05
C SER A 257 5.70 5.15 -9.00
N ILE A 258 5.08 5.88 -9.93
CA ILE A 258 4.17 5.28 -10.93
C ILE A 258 4.94 4.38 -11.90
N ALA A 259 6.15 4.78 -12.30
CA ALA A 259 7.03 3.96 -13.13
C ALA A 259 7.42 2.66 -12.41
N LEU A 260 7.76 2.72 -11.11
CA LEU A 260 8.03 1.53 -10.31
C LEU A 260 6.79 0.63 -10.19
N MET A 261 5.61 1.22 -9.99
CA MET A 261 4.34 0.49 -9.99
C MET A 261 4.10 -0.22 -11.33
N ALA A 262 4.46 0.41 -12.45
CA ALA A 262 4.43 -0.21 -13.77
C ALA A 262 5.40 -1.40 -13.86
N THR A 263 6.62 -1.27 -13.35
CA THR A 263 7.60 -2.37 -13.30
C THR A 263 7.04 -3.57 -12.53
N VAL A 264 6.43 -3.33 -11.36
CA VAL A 264 5.78 -4.40 -10.57
C VAL A 264 4.64 -5.03 -11.38
N GLY A 265 3.83 -4.22 -12.06
CA GLY A 265 2.78 -4.71 -12.97
C GLY A 265 3.32 -5.61 -14.08
N ILE A 266 4.46 -5.26 -14.69
CA ILE A 266 5.12 -6.05 -15.74
C ILE A 266 5.65 -7.38 -15.17
N ARG A 267 6.29 -7.36 -14.01
CA ARG A 267 6.80 -8.59 -13.36
C ARG A 267 5.64 -9.51 -12.96
N LEU A 268 4.56 -8.94 -12.42
CA LEU A 268 3.35 -9.70 -12.07
C LEU A 268 2.63 -10.22 -13.31
N SER A 269 2.59 -9.48 -14.42
CA SER A 269 1.99 -9.96 -15.66
C SER A 269 2.74 -11.16 -16.22
N ALA A 270 4.08 -11.12 -16.21
CA ALA A 270 4.89 -12.26 -16.65
C ALA A 270 4.66 -13.50 -15.75
N ALA A 271 4.48 -13.31 -14.45
CA ALA A 271 4.23 -14.41 -13.51
C ALA A 271 2.78 -14.94 -13.53
N THR A 272 1.81 -14.12 -13.94
CA THR A 272 0.36 -14.44 -13.82
C THR A 272 -0.25 -14.86 -15.15
N LEU A 273 0.20 -14.29 -16.27
CA LEU A 273 -0.35 -14.53 -17.62
C LEU A 273 0.30 -15.74 -18.30
N THR A 274 0.43 -16.85 -17.57
CA THR A 274 1.01 -18.10 -18.08
C THR A 274 -0.03 -18.98 -18.74
N SER A 275 -1.32 -18.80 -18.42
CA SER A 275 -2.42 -19.62 -18.92
C SER A 275 -3.47 -18.79 -19.66
N VAL A 276 -4.15 -19.41 -20.63
CA VAL A 276 -5.25 -18.77 -21.38
C VAL A 276 -6.38 -18.29 -20.45
N PRO A 277 -6.82 -19.06 -19.43
CA PRO A 277 -7.82 -18.58 -18.47
C PRO A 277 -7.37 -17.32 -17.72
N ALA A 278 -6.10 -17.24 -17.31
CA ALA A 278 -5.58 -16.06 -16.63
C ALA A 278 -5.58 -14.81 -17.53
N VAL A 279 -5.26 -14.96 -18.82
CA VAL A 279 -5.33 -13.87 -19.81
C VAL A 279 -6.77 -13.40 -20.01
N VAL A 280 -7.71 -14.32 -20.23
CA VAL A 280 -9.12 -14.00 -20.43
C VAL A 280 -9.70 -13.31 -19.19
N LEU A 281 -9.41 -13.82 -17.99
CA LEU A 281 -9.91 -13.26 -16.74
C LEU A 281 -9.32 -11.86 -16.48
N THR A 282 -8.03 -11.66 -16.75
CA THR A 282 -7.38 -10.34 -16.64
C THR A 282 -8.01 -9.34 -17.63
N ALA A 283 -8.20 -9.73 -18.89
CA ALA A 283 -8.80 -8.87 -19.92
C ALA A 283 -10.25 -8.49 -19.57
N ALA A 284 -11.04 -9.47 -19.11
CA ALA A 284 -12.41 -9.24 -18.66
C ALA A 284 -12.45 -8.30 -17.44
N ALA A 285 -11.58 -8.51 -16.45
CA ALA A 285 -11.48 -7.64 -15.27
C ALA A 285 -11.09 -6.19 -15.64
N ILE A 286 -10.16 -6.01 -16.58
CA ILE A 286 -9.80 -4.68 -17.11
C ILE A 286 -11.01 -4.04 -17.80
N ALA A 287 -11.68 -4.78 -18.69
CA ALA A 287 -12.85 -4.28 -19.41
C ALA A 287 -13.97 -3.85 -18.45
N VAL A 288 -14.28 -4.69 -17.45
CA VAL A 288 -15.27 -4.40 -16.40
C VAL A 288 -14.89 -3.13 -15.63
N HIS A 289 -13.64 -3.02 -15.20
CA HIS A 289 -13.18 -1.90 -14.40
C HIS A 289 -13.24 -0.58 -15.17
N VAL A 290 -12.81 -0.59 -16.44
CA VAL A 290 -12.79 0.61 -17.29
C VAL A 290 -14.20 1.01 -17.72
N ARG A 291 -15.06 0.06 -18.09
CA ARG A 291 -16.39 0.33 -18.66
C ARG A 291 -17.43 0.71 -17.61
N TRP A 292 -17.38 0.07 -16.44
CA TRP A 292 -18.40 0.23 -15.39
C TRP A 292 -17.87 0.89 -14.11
N LYS A 293 -16.57 1.25 -14.05
CA LYS A 293 -15.94 1.89 -12.88
C LYS A 293 -16.21 1.15 -11.56
N VAL A 294 -16.35 -0.17 -11.66
CA VAL A 294 -16.63 -1.06 -10.53
C VAL A 294 -15.49 -0.94 -9.53
N SER A 295 -15.81 -0.97 -8.23
CA SER A 295 -14.77 -0.88 -7.20
C SER A 295 -13.80 -2.07 -7.30
N PRO A 296 -12.50 -1.88 -7.02
CA PRO A 296 -11.51 -2.96 -7.03
C PRO A 296 -11.90 -4.18 -6.19
N LEU A 297 -12.65 -3.94 -5.12
CA LEU A 297 -13.18 -4.97 -4.23
C LEU A 297 -14.01 -6.01 -4.99
N TRP A 298 -14.99 -5.55 -5.77
CA TRP A 298 -15.88 -6.43 -6.53
C TRP A 298 -15.17 -7.14 -7.67
N ILE A 299 -14.14 -6.51 -8.25
CA ILE A 299 -13.33 -7.14 -9.30
C ILE A 299 -12.52 -8.31 -8.73
N VAL A 300 -11.93 -8.13 -7.55
CA VAL A 300 -11.18 -9.21 -6.90
C VAL A 300 -12.10 -10.32 -6.41
N LEU A 301 -13.24 -9.99 -5.80
CA LEU A 301 -14.24 -11.00 -5.39
C LEU A 301 -14.80 -11.76 -6.60
N GLY A 302 -15.14 -11.06 -7.68
CA GLY A 302 -15.59 -11.69 -8.93
C GLY A 302 -14.51 -12.57 -9.55
N GLY A 303 -13.24 -12.12 -9.55
CA GLY A 303 -12.11 -12.93 -9.98
C GLY A 303 -11.93 -14.20 -9.16
N ALA A 304 -12.09 -14.11 -7.84
CA ALA A 304 -11.99 -15.25 -6.92
C ALA A 304 -13.06 -16.31 -7.22
N VAL A 305 -14.31 -15.89 -7.40
CA VAL A 305 -15.43 -16.79 -7.76
C VAL A 305 -15.23 -17.40 -9.15
N CYS A 306 -14.83 -16.59 -10.13
CA CYS A 306 -14.53 -17.05 -11.49
C CYS A 306 -13.27 -17.93 -11.56
N GLY A 307 -12.37 -17.90 -10.57
CA GLY A 307 -11.23 -18.81 -10.46
C GLY A 307 -11.60 -20.17 -9.88
N TYR A 308 -12.57 -20.20 -8.97
CA TYR A 308 -13.09 -21.42 -8.37
C TYR A 308 -13.85 -22.29 -9.39
N LEU A 309 -14.69 -21.68 -10.24
CA LEU A 309 -15.53 -22.36 -11.23
C LEU A 309 -14.76 -23.23 -12.26
N PRO A 310 -13.64 -22.80 -12.86
CA PRO A 310 -12.85 -23.63 -13.79
C PRO A 310 -11.91 -24.62 -13.11
N SER A 311 -11.60 -24.42 -11.82
CA SER A 311 -10.72 -25.32 -11.07
C SER A 311 -11.33 -26.70 -10.84
N THR A 312 -12.66 -26.79 -10.81
CA THR A 312 -13.41 -28.05 -10.76
C THR A 312 -13.48 -28.75 -12.12
N LEU A 313 -13.14 -28.06 -13.22
CA LEU A 313 -13.13 -28.54 -14.60
C LEU A 313 -11.72 -28.86 -15.16
N GLY A 314 -10.64 -28.68 -14.39
CA GLY A 314 -9.27 -29.03 -14.80
C GLY A 314 -8.57 -28.05 -15.76
N TRP A 315 -9.07 -26.81 -15.89
CA TRP A 315 -8.57 -25.82 -16.87
C TRP A 315 -7.23 -25.15 -16.53
N TRP A 316 -6.68 -25.42 -15.34
CA TRP A 316 -5.46 -24.79 -14.82
C TRP A 316 -4.22 -25.71 -14.91
N GLY A 317 -4.35 -26.88 -15.52
CA GLY A 317 -3.28 -27.87 -15.71
C GLY A 317 -2.41 -27.59 -16.93
#